data_AF-A0A2G2DXX2-F1
#
_entry.id   AF-A0A2G2DXX2-F1
#
_cell.length_a   1.000
_cell.length_b   1.000
_cell.length_c   1.000
_cell.angle_alpha   90.00
_cell.angle_beta   90.00
_cell.angle_gamma   90.00
#
_symmetry.space_group_name_H-M   'P 1'
#
loop_
_entity.id
_entity.type
_entity.pdbx_description
1 polymer ?
#
loop_
_entity_poly.entity_id
_entity_poly.type
_entity_poly.pdbx_seq_one_letter_code
_entity_poly.pdbx_strand_id
1 'polypeptide(L)'
;MENTYSDKSSEGTEKTTKFQSPKPTLVRMRNVVFGKKKPDIYTRVTFYINMVLWLSFMLWNIIGYFAISSRNMISEMKGIKVEEIIGARGVELGFEPGDFITRLTVVHGVGILCWGVIFFGLVLLYRKRKQFVYFIIGGVIFYIGLNVFYLSFQFFREDITGFDKVCLLIITLSTVIHAVLMNNERRGGSISFFGDGDEEDS
;
A
#
# COMPACT_ATOMS: atom_id res chain seq x y z
N MET A 1 -35.43 -59.15 -34.99
CA MET A 1 -34.11 -59.36 -35.62
C MET A 1 -33.21 -58.25 -35.12
N GLU A 2 -32.30 -58.60 -34.22
CA GLU A 2 -31.12 -57.81 -33.90
C GLU A 2 -30.30 -57.58 -35.16
N ASN A 3 -29.70 -56.41 -35.29
CA ASN A 3 -28.39 -56.34 -35.91
C ASN A 3 -27.54 -55.28 -35.22
N THR A 4 -26.47 -55.80 -34.63
CA THR A 4 -25.48 -55.14 -33.79
C THR A 4 -24.39 -54.59 -34.70
N TYR A 5 -24.12 -53.28 -34.64
CA TYR A 5 -22.83 -52.76 -35.08
C TYR A 5 -22.15 -52.09 -33.88
N SER A 6 -21.18 -52.82 -33.36
CA SER A 6 -20.12 -52.33 -32.49
C SER A 6 -19.27 -51.37 -33.32
N ASP A 7 -19.11 -50.13 -32.86
CA ASP A 7 -17.95 -49.33 -33.27
C ASP A 7 -17.15 -48.95 -32.02
N LYS A 8 -15.90 -49.42 -32.03
CA LYS A 8 -14.91 -49.24 -30.98
C LYS A 8 -14.11 -47.98 -31.30
N SER A 9 -13.68 -47.32 -30.23
CA SER A 9 -12.50 -46.46 -30.13
C SER A 9 -12.54 -45.09 -30.83
N SER A 10 -12.61 -44.05 -30.01
CA SER A 10 -11.39 -43.27 -29.74
C SER A 10 -11.53 -42.59 -28.38
N GLU A 11 -10.82 -43.15 -27.39
CA GLU A 11 -10.45 -42.41 -26.19
C GLU A 11 -9.71 -41.16 -26.65
N GLY A 12 -10.37 -40.00 -26.54
CA GLY A 12 -9.72 -38.71 -26.60
C GLY A 12 -8.77 -38.63 -25.41
N THR A 13 -7.54 -39.11 -25.63
CA THR A 13 -6.44 -38.90 -24.71
C THR A 13 -6.20 -37.39 -24.68
N GLU A 14 -6.77 -36.72 -23.67
CA GLU A 14 -6.37 -35.37 -23.31
C GLU A 14 -4.86 -35.41 -23.11
N LYS A 15 -4.14 -34.86 -24.09
CA LYS A 15 -2.70 -34.66 -24.01
C LYS A 15 -2.46 -33.77 -22.79
N THR A 16 -2.06 -34.39 -21.69
CA THR A 16 -1.53 -33.73 -20.50
C THR A 16 -0.25 -33.01 -20.90
N THR A 17 -0.39 -31.79 -21.41
CA THR A 17 0.76 -30.94 -21.70
C THR A 17 1.46 -30.68 -20.39
N LYS A 18 2.70 -31.15 -20.29
CA LYS A 18 3.61 -31.13 -19.12
C LYS A 18 4.02 -29.72 -18.65
N PHE A 19 3.34 -28.69 -19.13
CA PHE A 19 3.49 -27.31 -18.71
C PHE A 19 2.26 -26.92 -17.89
N GLN A 20 2.32 -27.14 -16.58
CA GLN A 20 1.41 -26.46 -15.66
C GLN A 20 1.72 -24.96 -15.77
N SER A 21 0.94 -24.23 -16.57
CA SER A 21 1.15 -22.78 -16.69
C SER A 21 1.01 -22.16 -15.28
N PRO A 22 1.82 -21.15 -14.90
CA PRO A 22 1.78 -20.52 -13.57
C PRO A 22 0.47 -19.76 -13.25
N LYS A 23 -0.54 -19.88 -14.12
CA LYS A 23 -1.89 -19.36 -13.94
C LYS A 23 -2.54 -19.70 -12.58
N PRO A 24 -2.47 -20.92 -12.01
CA PRO A 24 -3.13 -21.20 -10.74
C PRO A 24 -2.44 -20.47 -9.57
N THR A 25 -1.12 -20.25 -9.64
CA THR A 25 -0.37 -19.52 -8.61
C THR A 25 -0.70 -18.03 -8.62
N LEU A 26 -0.73 -17.42 -9.81
CA LEU A 26 -1.13 -16.02 -10.00
C LEU A 26 -2.58 -15.77 -9.58
N VAL A 27 -3.50 -16.68 -9.93
CA VAL A 27 -4.91 -16.59 -9.53
C VAL A 27 -5.06 -16.74 -8.01
N ARG A 28 -4.30 -17.63 -7.38
CA ARG A 28 -4.31 -17.79 -5.92
C ARG A 28 -3.80 -16.54 -5.21
N MET A 29 -2.69 -15.97 -5.67
CA MET A 29 -2.12 -14.73 -5.12
C MET A 29 -3.06 -13.53 -5.31
N ARG A 30 -3.68 -13.40 -6.49
CA ARG A 30 -4.74 -12.40 -6.74
C ARG A 30 -5.90 -12.56 -5.77
N ASN A 31 -6.37 -13.78 -5.54
CA ASN A 31 -7.48 -14.03 -4.62
C ASN A 31 -7.09 -13.79 -3.15
N VAL A 32 -5.81 -13.95 -2.79
CA VAL A 32 -5.26 -13.57 -1.47
C VAL A 32 -5.29 -12.05 -1.25
N VAL A 33 -5.10 -11.25 -2.30
CA VAL A 33 -5.17 -9.78 -2.19
C VAL A 33 -6.61 -9.29 -2.37
N PHE A 34 -7.22 -9.54 -3.53
CA PHE A 34 -8.48 -8.94 -3.93
C PHE A 34 -9.74 -9.75 -3.55
N GLY A 35 -9.58 -10.96 -3.01
CA GLY A 35 -10.72 -11.83 -2.72
C GLY A 35 -11.41 -12.35 -4.00
N LYS A 36 -12.54 -13.04 -3.82
CA LYS A 36 -13.30 -13.66 -4.93
C LYS A 36 -14.36 -12.72 -5.52
N LYS A 37 -14.89 -11.79 -4.73
CA LYS A 37 -15.91 -10.82 -5.14
C LYS A 37 -15.30 -9.42 -5.20
N LYS A 38 -15.62 -8.67 -6.26
CA LYS A 38 -15.20 -7.28 -6.37
C LYS A 38 -16.06 -6.43 -5.41
N PRO A 39 -15.45 -5.49 -4.66
CA PRO A 39 -16.21 -4.56 -3.84
C PRO A 39 -16.89 -3.49 -4.71
N ASP A 40 -17.77 -2.71 -4.09
CA ASP A 40 -18.48 -1.61 -4.75
C ASP A 40 -17.54 -0.55 -5.34
N ILE A 41 -18.07 0.31 -6.21
CA ILE A 41 -17.30 1.34 -6.91
C ILE A 41 -16.59 2.28 -5.92
N TYR A 42 -17.28 2.72 -4.87
CA TYR A 42 -16.72 3.65 -3.90
C TYR A 42 -15.52 3.03 -3.15
N THR A 43 -15.64 1.78 -2.68
CA THR A 43 -14.51 1.05 -2.07
C THR A 43 -13.33 0.92 -3.02
N ARG A 44 -13.58 0.67 -4.32
CA ARG A 44 -12.50 0.59 -5.32
C ARG A 44 -11.80 1.94 -5.52
N VAL A 45 -12.56 3.02 -5.65
CA VAL A 45 -12.02 4.38 -5.81
C VAL A 45 -11.15 4.75 -4.60
N THR A 46 -11.68 4.57 -3.37
CA THR A 46 -10.92 4.82 -2.14
C THR A 46 -9.67 3.97 -2.07
N PHE A 47 -9.76 2.68 -2.42
CA PHE A 47 -8.60 1.79 -2.47
C PHE A 47 -7.53 2.28 -3.44
N TYR A 48 -7.88 2.62 -4.68
CA TYR A 48 -6.90 3.03 -5.69
C TYR A 48 -6.24 4.36 -5.38
N ILE A 49 -6.99 5.35 -4.88
CA ILE A 49 -6.43 6.63 -4.42
C ILE A 49 -5.41 6.36 -3.31
N ASN A 50 -5.80 5.60 -2.28
CA ASN A 50 -4.90 5.31 -1.16
C ASN A 50 -3.73 4.41 -1.58
N MET A 51 -3.89 3.54 -2.58
CA MET A 51 -2.83 2.70 -3.12
C MET A 51 -1.76 3.53 -3.85
N VAL A 52 -2.16 4.55 -4.61
CA VAL A 52 -1.22 5.47 -5.27
C VAL A 52 -0.42 6.24 -4.21
N LEU A 53 -1.11 6.81 -3.22
CA LEU A 53 -0.44 7.55 -2.14
C LEU A 53 0.49 6.64 -1.33
N TRP A 54 0.04 5.44 -0.99
CA TRP A 54 0.87 4.42 -0.35
C TRP A 54 2.13 4.12 -1.15
N LEU A 55 2.02 3.94 -2.47
CA LEU A 55 3.16 3.63 -3.33
C LEU A 55 4.17 4.79 -3.33
N SER A 56 3.70 6.04 -3.39
CA SER A 56 4.56 7.22 -3.29
C SER A 56 5.38 7.23 -2.00
N PHE A 57 4.74 7.03 -0.84
CA PHE A 57 5.45 7.01 0.44
C PHE A 57 6.37 5.79 0.59
N MET A 58 5.96 4.63 0.10
CA MET A 58 6.79 3.43 0.13
C MET A 58 8.07 3.62 -0.70
N LEU A 59 7.92 4.12 -1.93
CA LEU A 59 9.06 4.44 -2.79
C LEU A 59 9.96 5.51 -2.19
N TRP A 60 9.38 6.56 -1.60
CA TRP A 60 10.14 7.61 -0.92
C TRP A 60 11.03 7.03 0.19
N ASN A 61 10.49 6.16 1.05
CA ASN A 61 11.26 5.56 2.14
C ASN A 61 12.32 4.57 1.62
N ILE A 62 12.04 3.81 0.57
CA ILE A 62 13.02 2.93 -0.08
C ILE A 62 14.18 3.75 -0.66
N ILE A 63 13.87 4.78 -1.45
CA ILE A 63 14.88 5.65 -2.07
C ILE A 63 15.71 6.35 -0.99
N GLY A 64 15.07 6.92 0.03
CA GLY A 64 15.75 7.59 1.14
C GLY A 64 16.68 6.64 1.90
N TYR A 65 16.21 5.43 2.24
CA TYR A 65 17.03 4.43 2.91
C TYR A 65 18.28 4.06 2.09
N PHE A 66 18.11 3.77 0.80
CA PHE A 66 19.23 3.40 -0.07
C PHE A 66 20.18 4.57 -0.35
N ALA A 67 19.66 5.79 -0.51
CA ALA A 67 20.48 6.97 -0.73
C ALA A 67 21.44 7.23 0.46
N ILE A 68 20.96 7.08 1.69
CA ILE A 68 21.78 7.30 2.89
C ILE A 68 22.70 6.12 3.18
N SER A 69 22.21 4.89 3.00
CA SER A 69 23.01 3.67 3.22
C SER A 69 24.18 3.56 2.22
N SER A 70 23.96 3.99 0.98
CA SER A 70 24.96 3.95 -0.09
C SER A 70 25.72 5.26 -0.28
N ARG A 71 25.70 6.16 0.73
CA ARG A 71 26.26 7.52 0.62
C ARG A 71 27.74 7.55 0.21
N ASN A 72 28.56 6.60 0.68
CA ASN A 72 29.98 6.53 0.33
C ASN A 72 30.16 6.22 -1.17
N MET A 73 29.43 5.22 -1.67
CA MET A 73 29.43 4.86 -3.09
C MET A 73 28.97 6.02 -3.97
N ILE A 74 27.94 6.77 -3.54
CA ILE A 74 27.46 7.96 -4.25
C ILE A 74 28.53 9.06 -4.28
N SER A 75 29.22 9.28 -3.16
CA SER A 75 30.31 10.25 -3.07
C SER A 75 31.47 9.88 -3.98
N GLU A 76 31.85 8.61 -4.03
CA GLU A 76 32.94 8.12 -4.89
C GLU A 76 32.60 8.19 -6.38
N MET A 77 31.38 7.79 -6.76
CA MET A 77 31.00 7.70 -8.18
C MET A 77 30.52 9.03 -8.77
N LYS A 78 29.86 9.87 -7.97
CA LYS A 78 29.22 11.11 -8.45
C LYS A 78 29.87 12.38 -7.91
N GLY A 79 30.84 12.27 -6.99
CA GLY A 79 31.43 13.41 -6.30
C GLY A 79 30.46 14.16 -5.38
N ILE A 80 29.29 13.58 -5.10
CA ILE A 80 28.26 14.21 -4.26
C ILE A 80 28.54 13.84 -2.81
N LYS A 81 28.91 14.84 -2.01
CA LYS A 81 29.19 14.69 -0.59
C LYS A 81 27.92 14.60 0.24
N VAL A 82 27.17 13.51 0.07
CA VAL A 82 25.86 13.27 0.73
C VAL A 82 25.95 13.41 2.25
N GLU A 83 27.03 12.92 2.87
CA GLU A 83 27.24 13.00 4.32
C GLU A 83 27.39 14.44 4.80
N GLU A 84 28.15 15.28 4.09
CA GLU A 84 28.31 16.70 4.44
C GLU A 84 26.97 17.46 4.30
N ILE A 85 26.22 17.20 3.23
CA ILE A 85 24.94 17.87 2.96
C ILE A 85 23.90 17.51 4.03
N ILE A 86 23.70 16.22 4.30
CA ILE A 86 22.71 15.76 5.27
C ILE A 86 23.15 16.12 6.69
N GLY A 87 24.46 16.02 6.99
CA GLY A 87 25.03 16.39 8.27
C GLY A 87 24.83 17.88 8.60
N ALA A 88 25.11 18.77 7.64
CA ALA A 88 24.90 20.21 7.80
C ALA A 88 23.42 20.52 8.08
N ARG A 89 22.49 19.91 7.34
CA ARG A 89 21.05 20.09 7.60
C ARG A 89 20.64 19.58 8.98
N GLY A 90 21.21 18.46 9.43
CA GLY A 90 21.00 17.94 10.79
C GLY A 90 21.39 18.96 11.88
N VAL A 91 22.52 19.63 11.71
CA VAL A 91 22.97 20.68 12.66
C VAL A 91 22.01 21.88 12.65
N GLU A 92 21.53 22.31 11.47
CA GLU A 92 20.53 23.38 11.35
C GLU A 92 19.21 23.05 12.06
N LEU A 93 18.85 21.76 12.10
CA LEU A 93 17.68 21.24 12.78
C LEU A 93 17.91 20.97 14.28
N GLY A 94 19.11 21.26 14.81
CA GLY A 94 19.45 21.13 16.22
C GLY A 94 19.98 19.77 16.66
N PHE A 95 20.39 18.91 15.73
CA PHE A 95 21.01 17.62 16.07
C PHE A 95 22.52 17.75 16.27
N GLU A 96 23.08 16.86 17.09
CA GLU A 96 24.53 16.69 17.19
C GLU A 96 25.11 16.12 15.89
N PRO A 97 26.35 16.49 15.50
CA PRO A 97 27.01 15.97 14.31
C PRO A 97 27.02 14.44 14.28
N GLY A 98 26.53 13.85 13.18
CA GLY A 98 26.48 12.40 12.96
C GLY A 98 25.22 11.70 13.48
N ASP A 99 24.49 12.27 14.45
CA ASP A 99 23.27 11.66 15.01
C ASP A 99 22.11 11.68 13.99
N PHE A 100 21.94 12.81 13.30
CA PHE A 100 20.85 13.00 12.34
C PHE A 100 20.84 11.96 11.22
N ILE A 101 22.00 11.65 10.62
CA ILE A 101 22.12 10.68 9.52
C ILE A 101 21.68 9.28 10.00
N THR A 102 22.09 8.89 11.20
CA THR A 102 21.73 7.61 11.80
C THR A 102 20.22 7.54 12.02
N ARG A 103 19.64 8.56 12.66
CA ARG A 103 18.20 8.62 12.91
C ARG A 103 17.38 8.65 11.62
N LEU A 104 17.80 9.42 10.62
CA LEU A 104 17.11 9.52 9.34
C LEU A 104 17.13 8.18 8.59
N THR A 105 18.26 7.45 8.64
CA THR A 105 18.35 6.07 8.11
C THR A 105 17.36 5.14 8.81
N VAL A 106 17.27 5.20 10.15
CA VAL A 106 16.32 4.41 10.94
C VAL A 106 14.88 4.79 10.58
N VAL A 107 14.55 6.08 10.45
CA VAL A 107 13.20 6.52 10.08
C VAL A 107 12.78 5.97 8.73
N HIS A 108 13.65 6.01 7.72
CA HIS A 108 13.33 5.42 6.43
C HIS A 108 13.18 3.90 6.50
N GLY A 109 14.07 3.20 7.21
CA GLY A 109 14.00 1.75 7.39
C GLY A 109 12.72 1.29 8.10
N VAL A 110 12.41 1.90 9.25
CA VAL A 110 11.15 1.67 9.98
C VAL A 110 9.94 2.14 9.16
N GLY A 111 10.09 3.21 8.39
CA GLY A 111 9.09 3.71 7.45
C GLY A 111 8.67 2.65 6.44
N ILE A 112 9.62 1.93 5.84
CA ILE A 112 9.32 0.82 4.90
C ILE A 112 8.44 -0.24 5.57
N LEU A 113 8.78 -0.64 6.80
CA LEU A 113 7.99 -1.63 7.55
C LEU A 113 6.59 -1.09 7.89
N CYS A 114 6.52 0.17 8.34
CA CYS A 114 5.27 0.85 8.67
C CYS A 114 4.33 0.93 7.44
N TRP A 115 4.85 1.33 6.29
CA TRP A 115 4.08 1.35 5.05
C TRP A 115 3.71 -0.07 4.59
N GLY A 116 4.51 -1.09 4.87
CA GLY A 116 4.12 -2.49 4.72
C GLY A 116 2.88 -2.89 5.55
N VAL A 117 2.78 -2.40 6.80
CA VAL A 117 1.60 -2.59 7.66
C VAL A 117 0.38 -1.84 7.11
N ILE A 118 0.55 -0.62 6.62
CA ILE A 118 -0.52 0.16 5.98
C ILE A 118 -1.01 -0.55 4.72
N PHE A 119 -0.12 -1.14 3.93
CA PHE A 119 -0.50 -1.95 2.75
C PHE A 119 -1.42 -3.11 3.14
N PHE A 120 -1.09 -3.83 4.21
CA PHE A 120 -1.95 -4.89 4.72
C PHE A 120 -3.34 -4.34 5.11
N GLY A 121 -3.39 -3.15 5.70
CA GLY A 121 -4.63 -2.41 5.93
C GLY A 121 -5.41 -2.12 4.65
N LEU A 122 -4.75 -1.69 3.56
CA LEU A 122 -5.41 -1.45 2.26
C LEU A 122 -5.99 -2.74 1.66
N VAL A 123 -5.29 -3.87 1.80
CA VAL A 123 -5.81 -5.18 1.38
C VAL A 123 -7.09 -5.52 2.17
N LEU A 124 -7.11 -5.25 3.47
CA LEU A 124 -8.31 -5.43 4.30
C LEU A 124 -9.44 -4.47 3.94
N LEU A 125 -9.11 -3.22 3.56
CA LEU A 125 -10.07 -2.23 3.07
C LEU A 125 -10.77 -2.75 1.81
N TYR A 126 -10.00 -3.23 0.83
CA TYR A 126 -10.56 -3.82 -0.40
C TYR A 126 -11.47 -5.02 -0.11
N ARG A 127 -11.14 -5.79 0.93
CA ARG A 127 -11.94 -6.93 1.41
C ARG A 127 -13.09 -6.54 2.35
N LYS A 128 -13.35 -5.24 2.54
CA LYS A 128 -14.37 -4.70 3.44
C LYS A 128 -14.27 -5.22 4.88
N ARG A 129 -13.07 -5.51 5.39
CA ARG A 129 -12.86 -6.03 6.77
C ARG A 129 -12.65 -4.89 7.76
N LYS A 130 -13.44 -4.81 8.86
CA LYS A 130 -13.40 -3.70 9.86
C LYS A 130 -12.01 -3.37 10.40
N GLN A 131 -11.14 -4.38 10.47
CA GLN A 131 -9.79 -4.24 10.99
C GLN A 131 -8.92 -3.28 10.16
N PHE A 132 -9.29 -2.99 8.90
CA PHE A 132 -8.51 -2.11 8.01
C PHE A 132 -8.18 -0.76 8.64
N VAL A 133 -9.11 -0.18 9.40
CA VAL A 133 -8.96 1.14 10.03
C VAL A 133 -7.80 1.14 11.00
N TYR A 134 -7.65 0.10 11.82
CA TYR A 134 -6.57 0.02 12.81
C TYR A 134 -5.19 -0.03 12.15
N PHE A 135 -5.06 -0.77 11.05
CA PHE A 135 -3.79 -0.88 10.32
C PHE A 135 -3.43 0.41 9.56
N ILE A 136 -4.41 1.05 8.92
CA ILE A 136 -4.15 2.27 8.14
C ILE A 136 -3.95 3.47 9.08
N ILE A 137 -4.91 3.76 9.97
CA ILE A 137 -4.84 4.92 10.86
C ILE A 137 -3.74 4.73 11.90
N GLY A 138 -3.62 3.54 12.49
CA GLY A 138 -2.55 3.24 13.43
C GLY A 138 -1.16 3.36 12.78
N GLY A 139 -1.01 2.84 11.55
CA GLY A 139 0.23 3.00 10.79
C GLY A 139 0.55 4.46 10.47
N VAL A 140 -0.43 5.25 10.00
CA VAL A 140 -0.24 6.68 9.71
C VAL A 140 0.14 7.46 10.97
N ILE A 141 -0.56 7.26 12.08
CA ILE A 141 -0.25 7.91 13.36
C ILE A 141 1.16 7.53 13.82
N PHE A 142 1.52 6.25 13.73
CA PHE A 142 2.87 5.79 14.08
C PHE A 142 3.93 6.44 13.19
N TYR A 143 3.70 6.54 11.87
CA TYR A 143 4.63 7.18 10.94
C TYR A 143 4.81 8.68 11.24
N ILE A 144 3.71 9.40 11.51
CA ILE A 144 3.78 10.81 11.93
C ILE A 144 4.53 10.93 13.26
N GLY A 145 4.21 10.06 14.23
CA GLY A 145 4.89 10.03 15.52
C GLY A 145 6.38 9.78 15.41
N LEU A 146 6.81 8.88 14.51
CA LEU A 146 8.23 8.64 14.22
C LEU A 146 8.91 9.92 13.72
N ASN A 147 8.29 10.66 12.80
CA ASN A 147 8.87 11.89 12.29
C ASN A 147 8.88 13.03 13.33
N VAL A 148 7.84 13.15 14.16
CA VAL A 148 7.72 14.22 15.16
C VAL A 148 8.60 13.96 16.39
N PHE A 149 8.58 12.74 16.93
CA PHE A 149 9.22 12.43 18.21
C PHE A 149 10.61 11.83 18.07
N TYR A 150 10.87 11.00 17.05
CA TYR A 150 12.16 10.33 16.91
C TYR A 150 13.19 11.15 16.13
N LEU A 151 12.75 11.83 15.06
CA LEU A 151 13.54 12.90 14.45
C LEU A 151 13.42 14.16 15.28
N SER A 152 12.47 15.04 14.95
CA SER A 152 12.16 16.21 15.77
C SER A 152 10.91 16.89 15.22
N PHE A 153 10.23 17.66 16.08
CA PHE A 153 9.12 18.50 15.63
C PHE A 153 9.57 19.53 14.58
N GLN A 154 10.81 20.04 14.70
CA GLN A 154 11.36 21.00 13.74
C GLN A 154 11.58 20.38 12.36
N PHE A 155 12.10 19.15 12.29
CA PHE A 155 12.17 18.38 11.05
C PHE A 155 10.78 18.19 10.42
N PHE A 156 9.78 17.80 11.22
CA PHE A 156 8.41 17.64 10.72
C PHE A 156 7.82 18.95 10.17
N ARG A 157 8.16 20.09 10.78
CA ARG A 157 7.66 21.38 10.32
C ARG A 157 8.34 21.83 9.04
N GLU A 158 9.67 21.75 8.99
CA GLU A 158 10.51 22.39 7.98
C GLU A 158 10.87 21.49 6.80
N ASP A 159 11.13 20.20 7.05
CA ASP A 159 11.69 19.28 6.03
C ASP A 159 10.64 18.31 5.48
N ILE A 160 9.58 18.01 6.22
CA ILE A 160 8.43 17.29 5.65
C ILE A 160 7.62 18.25 4.79
N THR A 161 7.49 17.89 3.51
CA THR A 161 6.85 18.73 2.52
C THR A 161 5.37 18.95 2.84
N GLY A 162 4.82 20.09 2.40
CA GLY A 162 3.38 20.35 2.50
C GLY A 162 2.56 19.30 1.74
N PHE A 163 3.10 18.80 0.63
CA PHE A 163 2.50 17.72 -0.15
C PHE A 163 2.33 16.45 0.69
N ASP A 164 3.37 16.02 1.42
CA ASP A 164 3.29 14.83 2.28
C ASP A 164 2.19 14.97 3.34
N LYS A 165 2.10 16.14 3.97
CA LYS A 165 1.09 16.44 5.00
C LYS A 165 -0.33 16.33 4.43
N VAL A 166 -0.55 16.88 3.22
CA VAL A 166 -1.84 16.78 2.52
C VAL A 166 -2.15 15.34 2.13
N CYS A 167 -1.18 14.57 1.62
CA CYS A 167 -1.38 13.17 1.27
C CYS A 167 -1.73 12.30 2.49
N LEU A 168 -1.05 12.51 3.63
CA LEU A 168 -1.38 11.84 4.89
C LEU A 168 -2.79 12.19 5.37
N LEU A 169 -3.21 13.45 5.21
CA LEU A 169 -4.57 13.88 5.52
C LEU A 169 -5.60 13.21 4.61
N ILE A 170 -5.33 13.13 3.30
CA ILE A 170 -6.22 12.47 2.32
C ILE A 170 -6.39 10.99 2.67
N ILE A 171 -5.31 10.25 2.95
CA ILE A 171 -5.40 8.84 3.39
C ILE A 171 -6.24 8.71 4.65
N THR A 172 -6.03 9.60 5.62
CA THR A 172 -6.72 9.57 6.91
C THR A 172 -8.22 9.82 6.73
N LEU A 173 -8.59 10.90 6.06
CA LEU A 173 -9.99 11.27 5.83
C LEU A 173 -10.70 10.24 4.96
N SER A 174 -10.10 9.79 3.85
CA SER A 174 -10.70 8.79 2.97
C SER A 174 -10.98 7.47 3.72
N THR A 175 -10.06 7.07 4.61
CA THR A 175 -10.20 5.87 5.45
C THR A 175 -11.31 6.04 6.49
N VAL A 176 -11.39 7.19 7.16
CA VAL A 176 -12.44 7.48 8.16
C VAL A 176 -13.82 7.55 7.50
N ILE A 177 -13.94 8.27 6.38
CA ILE A 177 -15.21 8.38 5.64
C ILE A 177 -15.65 6.99 5.17
N HIS A 178 -14.74 6.19 4.61
CA HIS A 178 -15.05 4.81 4.20
C HIS A 178 -15.48 3.93 5.37
N ALA A 179 -14.84 4.07 6.53
CA ALA A 179 -15.20 3.34 7.74
C ALA A 179 -16.62 3.67 8.23
N VAL A 180 -17.00 4.95 8.22
CA VAL A 180 -18.35 5.42 8.59
C VAL A 180 -19.38 4.86 7.62
N LEU A 181 -19.14 4.97 6.31
CA LEU A 181 -20.05 4.46 5.29
C LEU A 181 -20.25 2.95 5.40
N MET A 182 -19.17 2.19 5.56
CA MET A 182 -19.24 0.74 5.78
C MET A 182 -20.00 0.35 7.07
N ASN A 183 -19.99 1.21 8.08
CA ASN A 183 -20.77 0.95 9.30
C ASN A 183 -22.26 1.17 9.04
N ASN A 184 -22.62 2.13 8.20
CA ASN A 184 -24.00 2.37 7.76
C ASN A 184 -24.53 1.24 6.86
N GLU A 185 -23.73 0.77 5.88
CA GLU A 185 -24.09 -0.38 5.02
C GLU A 185 -24.43 -1.62 5.86
N ARG A 186 -23.63 -1.88 6.89
CA ARG A 186 -23.85 -3.02 7.80
C ARG A 186 -25.07 -2.89 8.70
N ARG A 187 -25.56 -1.67 8.92
CA ARG A 187 -26.78 -1.39 9.68
C ARG A 187 -28.04 -1.43 8.80
N GLY A 188 -27.90 -1.79 7.52
CA GLY A 188 -29.01 -1.90 6.57
C GLY A 188 -29.29 -0.61 5.78
N GLY A 189 -28.43 0.42 5.88
CA GLY A 189 -28.52 1.59 5.02
C GLY A 189 -27.93 1.32 3.63
N SER A 190 -28.46 1.94 2.58
CA SER A 190 -27.82 1.92 1.26
C SER A 190 -26.69 2.95 1.18
N ILE A 191 -25.58 2.61 0.53
CA ILE A 191 -24.53 3.56 0.13
C ILE A 191 -24.75 3.83 -1.36
N SER A 192 -25.76 4.62 -1.71
CA SER A 192 -25.93 5.11 -3.09
C SER A 192 -25.37 6.53 -3.17
N PHE A 193 -24.10 6.67 -3.56
CA PHE A 193 -23.45 7.97 -3.78
C PHE A 193 -23.40 8.35 -5.27
N PHE A 194 -23.55 7.39 -6.17
CA PHE A 194 -23.49 7.60 -7.62
C PHE A 194 -24.82 7.31 -8.34
N GLY A 195 -25.92 7.31 -7.58
CA GLY A 195 -27.23 6.93 -8.10
C GLY A 195 -27.37 5.42 -8.22
N ASP A 196 -28.52 4.91 -7.80
CA ASP A 196 -28.94 3.57 -8.17
C ASP A 196 -29.05 3.58 -9.68
N GLY A 197 -28.19 2.82 -10.36
CA GLY A 197 -28.44 2.50 -11.76
C GLY A 197 -29.71 1.67 -11.77
N ASP A 198 -30.76 2.30 -12.26
CA ASP A 198 -32.13 1.83 -12.48
C ASP A 198 -32.38 0.35 -12.19
N GLU A 199 -33.31 0.12 -11.27
CA GLU A 199 -34.12 -1.09 -11.25
C GLU A 199 -34.90 -1.19 -12.57
N GLU A 200 -34.32 -1.80 -13.60
CA GLU A 200 -34.98 -2.35 -14.79
C GLU A 200 -34.01 -3.43 -15.30
N ASP A 201 -34.27 -4.74 -15.14
CA ASP A 201 -35.34 -5.45 -15.82
C ASP A 201 -35.92 -6.61 -14.99
N SER A 202 -37.26 -6.66 -15.04
CA SER A 202 -38.18 -7.75 -14.73
C SER A 202 -37.90 -9.06 -15.45
#